data_AF-A0AAD9N829-F1
#
_entry.id   AF-A0AAD9N829-F1
#
_cell.length_a   1.000
_cell.length_b   1.000
_cell.length_c   1.000
_cell.angle_alpha   90.00
_cell.angle_beta   90.00
_cell.angle_gamma   90.00
#
_symmetry.space_group_name_H-M   'P 1'
#
loop_
_entity.id
_entity.type
_entity.pdbx_description
1 polymer ?
#
loop_
_entity_poly.entity_id
_entity_poly.type
_entity_poly.pdbx_seq_one_letter_code
_entity_poly.pdbx_strand_id
1 'polypeptide(L)'
;MSFISRGRYDDRDVAVKRLLPECFSFADREVQLLRESDFHPNVIRYFCTEEDGQFRYIALELCIATVEDYVIDANFDRHGLKPVELLEEALSGIAHLHSLNIVHRDIKPHNVLISQPDNNGLVHAMISDFGLCKKLAAGRISCSKQSGMAGTDGWIAPEMLDPINRTTRAVDIFSAGCVFYYVLTGGFHPFGDSLRRQANIMSGEYNLDKLREEEFAACHLVEWMLSLKPSQRPLAKQCLKHPFFWSQEHQLIFFLDVSDRVEKEAPNNYVVCYLEQDGVEVVKYDWRKHICTQLQKDLRKFRTYKGTSVRDLLRAMRNKKHHYRELPTEVQESLGQVPDQFVNYFTSRFPRLLIHVYEAMRCCQSERVFQSYYYQGPDALQDIVSLT
;
A
#
# COMPACT_ATOMS: atom_id res chain seq x y z
N MET A 1 28.79 -12.20 6.82
CA MET A 1 27.83 -11.83 7.89
C MET A 1 28.13 -10.42 8.35
N SER A 2 27.12 -9.62 8.62
CA SER A 2 27.25 -8.28 9.18
C SER A 2 26.82 -8.27 10.65
N PHE A 3 27.41 -7.40 11.46
CA PHE A 3 27.00 -7.15 12.84
C PHE A 3 26.61 -5.69 13.00
N ILE A 4 25.52 -5.42 13.70
CA ILE A 4 25.06 -4.06 13.97
C ILE A 4 25.24 -3.77 15.45
N SER A 5 25.83 -2.62 15.77
CA SER A 5 26.02 -2.14 17.14
C SER A 5 25.73 -0.65 17.23
N ARG A 6 25.28 -0.16 18.39
CA ARG A 6 25.23 1.28 18.65
C ARG A 6 26.64 1.85 18.73
N GLY A 7 26.85 3.01 18.11
CA GLY A 7 28.12 3.74 18.14
C GLY A 7 27.89 5.25 18.11
N ARG A 8 28.98 6.00 17.92
CA ARG A 8 28.96 7.47 17.82
C ARG A 8 29.84 7.93 16.66
N TYR A 9 29.34 8.86 15.85
CA TYR A 9 30.07 9.48 14.73
C TYR A 9 29.76 10.97 14.67
N ASP A 10 30.79 11.82 14.63
CA ASP A 10 30.65 13.29 14.61
C ASP A 10 29.66 13.83 15.66
N ASP A 11 29.85 13.40 16.91
CA ASP A 11 29.00 13.69 18.06
C ASP A 11 27.53 13.21 17.99
N ARG A 12 27.18 12.39 17.00
CA ARG A 12 25.83 11.81 16.83
C ARG A 12 25.82 10.33 17.22
N ASP A 13 24.75 9.90 17.86
CA ASP A 13 24.47 8.48 18.02
C ASP A 13 24.11 7.86 16.67
N VAL A 14 24.72 6.73 16.34
CA VAL A 14 24.57 6.04 15.05
C VAL A 14 24.45 4.53 15.23
N ALA A 15 23.86 3.86 14.25
CA ALA A 15 24.00 2.42 14.08
C ALA A 15 25.27 2.14 13.26
N VAL A 16 26.15 1.29 13.75
CA VAL A 16 27.39 0.90 13.07
C VAL A 16 27.25 -0.53 12.56
N LYS A 17 27.18 -0.68 11.24
CA LYS A 17 27.18 -1.99 10.55
C LYS A 17 28.63 -2.38 10.25
N ARG A 18 29.13 -3.39 10.95
CA ARG A 18 30.46 -3.99 10.75
C ARG A 18 30.38 -5.14 9.77
N LEU A 19 31.26 -5.12 8.76
CA LEU A 19 31.30 -6.06 7.65
C LEU A 19 32.62 -6.83 7.66
N LEU A 20 32.55 -8.13 7.37
CA LEU A 20 33.72 -8.99 7.17
C LEU A 20 34.35 -8.77 5.78
N PRO A 21 35.65 -9.07 5.59
CA PRO A 21 36.35 -8.91 4.32
C PRO A 21 35.65 -9.54 3.10
N GLU A 22 35.01 -10.70 3.29
CA GLU A 22 34.30 -11.39 2.20
C GLU A 22 33.09 -10.60 1.70
N CYS A 23 32.61 -9.63 2.49
CA CYS A 23 31.46 -8.78 2.18
C CYS A 23 31.84 -7.41 1.61
N PHE A 24 33.13 -7.06 1.47
CA PHE A 24 33.55 -5.71 1.07
C PHE A 24 33.01 -5.28 -0.30
N SER A 25 32.99 -6.21 -1.28
CA SER A 25 32.42 -5.92 -2.60
C SER A 25 30.93 -5.58 -2.57
N PHE A 26 30.18 -6.11 -1.60
CA PHE A 26 28.78 -5.75 -1.38
C PHE A 26 28.67 -4.41 -0.65
N ALA A 27 29.59 -4.11 0.25
CA ALA A 27 29.66 -2.86 0.99
C ALA A 27 29.79 -1.64 0.07
N ASP A 28 30.66 -1.70 -0.94
CA ASP A 28 30.86 -0.57 -1.87
C ASP A 28 29.60 -0.26 -2.66
N ARG A 29 28.89 -1.32 -3.09
CA ARG A 29 27.59 -1.18 -3.76
C ARG A 29 26.54 -0.63 -2.80
N GLU A 30 26.47 -1.14 -1.57
CA GLU A 30 25.55 -0.68 -0.54
C GLU A 30 25.74 0.82 -0.27
N VAL A 31 26.98 1.26 -0.04
CA VAL A 31 27.31 2.68 0.19
C VAL A 31 26.96 3.55 -1.01
N GLN A 32 27.25 3.08 -2.24
CA GLN A 32 26.90 3.84 -3.44
C GLN A 32 25.38 4.04 -3.55
N LEU A 33 24.60 2.99 -3.35
CA LEU A 33 23.14 3.07 -3.47
C LEU A 33 22.53 3.93 -2.37
N LEU A 34 23.03 3.81 -1.13
CA LEU A 34 22.61 4.66 -0.01
C LEU A 34 22.83 6.14 -0.34
N ARG A 35 24.04 6.53 -0.79
CA ARG A 35 24.34 7.94 -1.17
C ARG A 35 23.45 8.50 -2.29
N GLU A 36 22.88 7.65 -3.12
CA GLU A 36 21.98 8.07 -4.19
C GLU A 36 20.52 8.25 -3.72
N SER A 37 20.13 7.63 -2.59
CA SER A 37 18.73 7.50 -2.17
C SER A 37 18.40 7.96 -0.75
N ASP A 38 19.40 8.23 0.09
CA ASP A 38 19.22 8.53 1.52
C ASP A 38 18.65 9.92 1.82
N PHE A 39 18.39 10.73 0.79
CA PHE A 39 17.75 12.03 0.95
C PHE A 39 16.24 11.93 1.22
N HIS A 40 15.63 10.77 0.97
CA HIS A 40 14.21 10.56 1.17
C HIS A 40 13.92 10.22 2.64
N PRO A 41 12.88 10.81 3.28
CA PRO A 41 12.61 10.61 4.71
C PRO A 41 12.32 9.16 5.11
N ASN A 42 11.84 8.34 4.17
CA ASN A 42 11.56 6.91 4.41
C ASN A 42 12.66 5.98 3.90
N VAL A 43 13.89 6.46 3.75
CA VAL A 43 15.09 5.66 3.47
C VAL A 43 16.12 5.97 4.56
N ILE A 44 16.76 4.92 5.09
CA ILE A 44 17.74 5.07 6.17
C ILE A 44 18.87 6.03 5.76
N ARG A 45 19.17 7.00 6.64
CA ARG A 45 20.24 7.95 6.37
C ARG A 45 21.62 7.33 6.50
N TYR A 46 22.48 7.57 5.52
CA TYR A 46 23.89 7.20 5.56
C TYR A 46 24.74 8.38 6.05
N PHE A 47 25.70 8.11 6.94
CA PHE A 47 26.62 9.13 7.43
C PHE A 47 28.03 8.96 6.88
N CYS A 48 28.64 7.79 7.07
CA CYS A 48 30.01 7.55 6.64
C CYS A 48 30.31 6.07 6.45
N THR A 49 31.46 5.79 5.83
CA THR A 49 32.07 4.46 5.84
C THR A 49 33.55 4.60 6.17
N GLU A 50 34.03 3.72 7.03
CA GLU A 50 35.43 3.66 7.49
C GLU A 50 35.92 2.22 7.38
N GLU A 51 37.23 2.02 7.31
CA GLU A 51 37.85 0.71 7.21
C GLU A 51 39.10 0.65 8.10
N ASP A 52 39.29 -0.48 8.77
CA ASP A 52 40.54 -0.84 9.43
C ASP A 52 41.19 -2.08 8.78
N GLY A 53 42.25 -2.62 9.37
CA GLY A 53 42.94 -3.79 8.80
C GLY A 53 42.12 -5.08 8.76
N GLN A 54 40.93 -5.14 9.34
CA GLN A 54 40.12 -6.35 9.48
C GLN A 54 38.66 -6.18 9.02
N PHE A 55 38.07 -4.99 9.18
CA PHE A 55 36.65 -4.78 8.95
C PHE A 55 36.38 -3.45 8.25
N ARG A 56 35.23 -3.41 7.58
CA ARG A 56 34.61 -2.18 7.10
C ARG A 56 33.40 -1.85 7.96
N TYR A 57 33.23 -0.56 8.23
CA TYR A 57 32.18 -0.02 9.07
C TYR A 57 31.34 0.95 8.25
N ILE A 58 30.02 0.85 8.38
CA ILE A 58 29.06 1.79 7.79
C ILE A 58 28.29 2.42 8.95
N ALA A 59 28.36 3.73 9.09
CA ALA A 59 27.55 4.48 10.05
C ALA A 59 26.25 4.92 9.40
N LEU A 60 25.13 4.51 10.00
CA LEU A 60 23.76 4.78 9.59
C LEU A 60 23.00 5.47 10.70
N GLU A 61 21.86 6.06 10.37
CA GLU A 61 20.90 6.54 11.35
C GLU A 61 20.51 5.45 12.35
N LEU A 62 20.49 5.84 13.63
CA LEU A 62 20.10 4.95 14.72
C LEU A 62 18.58 4.96 14.84
N CYS A 63 17.96 3.81 14.58
CA CYS A 63 16.53 3.57 14.76
C CYS A 63 16.26 2.95 16.15
N ILE A 64 15.03 3.09 16.64
CA ILE A 64 14.63 2.54 17.95
C ILE A 64 14.17 1.09 17.88
N ALA A 65 13.71 0.64 16.71
CA ALA A 65 13.14 -0.68 16.50
C ALA A 65 13.06 -1.05 15.01
N THR A 66 12.80 -2.32 14.74
CA THR A 66 12.31 -2.81 13.45
C THR A 66 10.79 -2.85 13.42
N VAL A 67 10.19 -3.04 12.23
CA VAL A 67 8.75 -3.30 12.12
C VAL A 67 8.37 -4.64 12.74
N GLU A 68 9.28 -5.61 12.80
CA GLU A 68 9.05 -6.85 13.56
C GLU A 68 8.83 -6.55 15.04
N ASP A 69 9.70 -5.75 15.66
CA ASP A 69 9.56 -5.35 17.06
C ASP A 69 8.25 -4.56 17.28
N TYR A 70 7.92 -3.63 16.38
CA TYR A 70 6.66 -2.87 16.41
C TYR A 70 5.41 -3.77 16.44
N VAL A 71 5.45 -4.90 15.74
CA VAL A 71 4.33 -5.84 15.63
C VAL A 71 4.30 -6.82 16.80
N ILE A 72 5.45 -7.44 17.14
CA ILE A 72 5.51 -8.55 18.10
C ILE A 72 5.54 -8.06 19.55
N ASP A 73 6.21 -6.94 19.83
CA ASP A 73 6.30 -6.44 21.20
C ASP A 73 5.05 -5.65 21.57
N ALA A 74 4.24 -6.25 22.45
CA ALA A 74 3.04 -5.62 22.99
C ALA A 74 3.35 -4.36 23.82
N ASN A 75 4.55 -4.26 24.41
CA ASN A 75 5.00 -3.15 25.23
C ASN A 75 5.73 -2.06 24.44
N PHE A 76 5.94 -2.24 23.14
CA PHE A 76 6.58 -1.24 22.30
C PHE A 76 5.77 0.07 22.31
N ASP A 77 6.42 1.17 22.67
CA ASP A 77 5.82 2.50 22.54
C ASP A 77 5.78 2.87 21.05
N ARG A 78 4.58 2.84 20.49
CA ARG A 78 4.34 3.13 19.07
C ARG A 78 4.41 4.63 18.78
N HIS A 79 4.53 5.50 19.79
CA HIS A 79 4.57 6.95 19.62
C HIS A 79 3.40 7.49 18.77
N GLY A 80 2.24 6.84 18.85
CA GLY A 80 1.05 7.18 18.07
C GLY A 80 1.07 6.75 16.60
N LEU A 81 2.18 6.18 16.09
CA LEU A 81 2.27 5.69 14.71
C LEU A 81 1.27 4.57 14.48
N LYS A 82 0.36 4.77 13.51
CA LYS A 82 -0.65 3.78 13.16
C LYS A 82 -0.12 2.82 12.10
N PRO A 83 -0.64 1.58 12.04
CA PRO A 83 -0.31 0.62 10.98
C PRO A 83 -0.42 1.18 9.55
N VAL A 84 -1.46 1.95 9.24
CA VAL A 84 -1.67 2.51 7.90
C VAL A 84 -0.58 3.53 7.54
N GLU A 85 -0.21 4.40 8.48
CA GLU A 85 0.83 5.43 8.32
C GLU A 85 2.21 4.78 8.11
N LEU A 86 2.54 3.78 8.94
CA LEU A 86 3.77 2.97 8.80
C LEU A 86 3.89 2.34 7.40
N LEU A 87 2.81 1.72 6.93
CA LEU A 87 2.78 1.05 5.63
C LEU A 87 2.85 2.03 4.46
N GLU A 88 2.22 3.21 4.58
CA GLU A 88 2.32 4.29 3.60
C GLU A 88 3.75 4.80 3.48
N GLU A 89 4.41 5.04 4.62
CA GLU A 89 5.80 5.51 4.70
C GLU A 89 6.78 4.48 4.13
N ALA A 90 6.65 3.21 4.51
CA ALA A 90 7.48 2.13 3.95
C ALA A 90 7.31 2.04 2.43
N LEU A 91 6.07 2.10 1.94
CA LEU A 91 5.77 2.06 0.51
C LEU A 91 6.27 3.31 -0.23
N SER A 92 6.26 4.47 0.42
CA SER A 92 6.85 5.72 -0.08
C SER A 92 8.37 5.58 -0.27
N GLY A 93 9.07 4.99 0.70
CA GLY A 93 10.49 4.64 0.57
C GLY A 93 10.75 3.68 -0.59
N ILE A 94 9.95 2.63 -0.74
CA ILE A 94 10.05 1.70 -1.88
C ILE A 94 9.81 2.42 -3.22
N ALA A 95 8.78 3.27 -3.31
CA ALA A 95 8.48 4.05 -4.50
C ALA A 95 9.62 4.99 -4.88
N HIS A 96 10.29 5.58 -3.88
CA HIS A 96 11.48 6.39 -4.08
C HIS A 96 12.63 5.57 -4.68
N LEU A 97 12.98 4.42 -4.09
CA LEU A 97 14.01 3.53 -4.64
C LEU A 97 13.69 3.11 -6.08
N HIS A 98 12.45 2.74 -6.34
CA HIS A 98 11.99 2.36 -7.67
C HIS A 98 12.15 3.48 -8.69
N SER A 99 11.93 4.75 -8.30
CA SER A 99 12.12 5.92 -9.15
C SER A 99 13.59 6.15 -9.54
N LEU A 100 14.52 5.72 -8.69
CA LEU A 100 15.96 5.73 -8.96
C LEU A 100 16.45 4.48 -9.71
N ASN A 101 15.53 3.62 -10.14
CA ASN A 101 15.81 2.31 -10.73
C ASN A 101 16.54 1.36 -9.77
N ILE A 102 16.33 1.49 -8.47
CA ILE A 102 16.88 0.60 -7.43
C ILE A 102 15.79 -0.42 -7.06
N VAL A 103 16.13 -1.71 -7.08
CA VAL A 103 15.28 -2.81 -6.58
C VAL A 103 15.91 -3.34 -5.30
N HIS A 104 15.12 -3.46 -4.23
CA HIS A 104 15.63 -3.79 -2.91
C HIS A 104 15.98 -5.26 -2.75
N ARG A 105 15.07 -6.16 -3.15
CA ARG A 105 15.18 -7.64 -3.15
C ARG A 105 15.24 -8.31 -1.78
N ASP A 106 15.02 -7.58 -0.69
CA ASP A 106 14.96 -8.13 0.68
C ASP A 106 14.07 -7.29 1.59
N ILE A 107 12.90 -6.90 1.08
CA ILE A 107 11.87 -6.24 1.88
C ILE A 107 11.26 -7.28 2.83
N LYS A 108 11.31 -6.99 4.13
CA LYS A 108 10.77 -7.83 5.21
C LYS A 108 10.66 -6.96 6.48
N PRO A 109 9.91 -7.38 7.51
CA PRO A 109 9.71 -6.59 8.72
C PRO A 109 11.01 -6.18 9.43
N HIS A 110 12.06 -7.01 9.36
CA HIS A 110 13.36 -6.70 9.97
C HIS A 110 14.10 -5.53 9.28
N ASN A 111 13.85 -5.32 7.98
CA ASN A 111 14.58 -4.33 7.17
C ASN A 111 13.77 -3.03 6.98
N VAL A 112 12.56 -2.96 7.54
CA VAL A 112 11.83 -1.70 7.72
C VAL A 112 12.03 -1.28 9.18
N LEU A 113 12.62 -0.11 9.39
CA LEU A 113 13.00 0.39 10.71
C LEU A 113 12.07 1.50 11.16
N ILE A 114 11.99 1.72 12.47
CA ILE A 114 11.26 2.81 13.13
C ILE A 114 12.26 3.85 13.63
N SER A 115 12.11 5.08 13.18
CA SER A 115 12.99 6.21 13.53
C SER A 115 13.03 6.50 15.03
N GLN A 116 14.04 7.25 15.45
CA GLN A 116 13.91 7.98 16.71
C GLN A 116 12.76 8.99 16.63
N PRO A 117 12.11 9.31 17.76
CA PRO A 117 11.11 10.37 17.80
C PRO A 117 11.71 11.70 17.34
N ASP A 118 11.01 12.39 16.45
CA ASP A 118 11.35 13.74 15.99
C ASP A 118 11.09 14.78 17.10
N ASN A 119 11.27 16.07 16.79
CA ASN A 119 11.03 17.15 17.74
C ASN A 119 9.56 17.25 18.21
N ASN A 120 8.62 16.62 17.50
CA ASN A 120 7.21 16.54 17.86
C ASN A 120 6.87 15.24 18.60
N GLY A 121 7.86 14.37 18.82
CA GLY A 121 7.68 13.06 19.44
C GLY A 121 7.12 12.00 18.51
N LEU A 122 7.13 12.23 17.19
CA LEU A 122 6.62 11.32 16.18
C LEU A 122 7.74 10.43 15.62
N VAL A 123 7.41 9.18 15.31
CA VAL A 123 8.33 8.22 14.68
C VAL A 123 7.88 7.87 13.27
N HIS A 124 8.83 7.50 12.42
CA HIS A 124 8.61 7.23 11.00
C HIS A 124 9.22 5.90 10.55
N ALA A 125 8.61 5.26 9.56
CA ALA A 125 9.13 4.05 8.94
C ALA A 125 10.19 4.38 7.87
N MET A 126 11.27 3.58 7.86
CA MET A 126 12.38 3.72 6.90
C MET A 126 12.81 2.38 6.31
N ILE A 127 13.12 2.38 5.01
CA ILE A 127 13.72 1.24 4.33
C ILE A 127 15.23 1.19 4.59
N SER A 128 15.75 0.01 4.94
CA SER A 128 17.15 -0.21 5.30
C SER A 128 17.72 -1.51 4.71
N ASP A 129 19.02 -1.75 4.91
CA ASP A 129 19.78 -2.92 4.44
C ASP A 129 19.89 -3.05 2.92
N PHE A 130 20.79 -2.25 2.36
CA PHE A 130 20.99 -2.13 0.92
C PHE A 130 21.99 -3.16 0.37
N GLY A 131 22.48 -4.08 1.20
CA GLY A 131 23.48 -5.08 0.81
C GLY A 131 23.03 -5.99 -0.34
N LEU A 132 21.72 -6.20 -0.47
CA LEU A 132 21.11 -6.98 -1.56
C LEU A 132 20.46 -6.11 -2.64
N CYS A 133 20.50 -4.78 -2.53
CA CYS A 133 19.92 -3.91 -3.55
C CYS A 133 20.63 -4.05 -4.91
N LYS A 134 19.90 -3.74 -5.99
CA LYS A 134 20.44 -3.75 -7.35
C LYS A 134 19.88 -2.60 -8.17
N LYS A 135 20.78 -1.84 -8.80
CA LYS A 135 20.43 -0.80 -9.77
C LYS A 135 20.15 -1.41 -11.14
N LEU A 136 19.01 -1.09 -11.72
CA LEU A 136 18.69 -1.43 -13.11
C LEU A 136 19.40 -0.44 -14.02
N ALA A 137 19.95 -0.92 -15.13
CA ALA A 137 20.57 -0.04 -16.11
C ALA A 137 19.52 0.89 -16.73
N ALA A 138 19.93 2.09 -17.16
CA ALA A 138 19.03 3.07 -17.77
C ALA A 138 18.23 2.45 -18.92
N GLY A 139 16.91 2.68 -18.92
CA GLY A 139 15.98 2.13 -19.91
C GLY A 139 15.67 0.64 -19.75
N ARG A 140 16.20 -0.06 -18.73
CA ARG A 140 15.87 -1.46 -18.46
C ARG A 140 14.88 -1.58 -17.31
N ILE A 141 13.87 -2.41 -17.53
CA ILE A 141 12.86 -2.79 -16.52
C ILE A 141 13.25 -4.03 -15.71
N SER A 142 14.36 -4.69 -16.08
CA SER A 142 14.77 -5.97 -15.48
C SER A 142 16.29 -6.15 -15.45
N CYS A 143 16.76 -7.05 -14.58
CA CYS A 143 18.17 -7.43 -14.50
C CYS A 143 18.37 -8.95 -14.35
N SER A 144 19.57 -9.42 -14.73
CA SER A 144 19.95 -10.84 -14.63
C SER A 144 20.16 -11.27 -13.17
N LYS A 145 19.96 -12.56 -12.88
CA LYS A 145 20.21 -13.18 -11.57
C LYS A 145 21.64 -13.68 -11.38
N GLN A 146 22.58 -13.28 -12.24
CA GLN A 146 23.98 -13.73 -12.21
C GLN A 146 24.69 -13.44 -10.87
N SER A 147 24.15 -12.52 -10.07
CA SER A 147 24.62 -12.18 -8.72
C SER A 147 24.02 -13.07 -7.61
N GLY A 148 23.46 -14.25 -7.94
CA GLY A 148 22.92 -15.23 -6.99
C GLY A 148 21.45 -15.01 -6.59
N MET A 149 20.83 -16.06 -6.02
CA MET A 149 19.58 -15.93 -5.27
C MET A 149 19.80 -14.98 -4.09
N ALA A 150 18.94 -13.98 -3.96
CA ALA A 150 19.01 -12.97 -2.91
C ALA A 150 17.64 -12.86 -2.23
N GLY A 151 17.64 -12.51 -0.95
CA GLY A 151 16.44 -12.35 -0.14
C GLY A 151 16.33 -13.39 0.96
N THR A 152 15.41 -13.15 1.87
CA THR A 152 15.17 -13.99 3.06
C THR A 152 14.01 -14.94 2.83
N ASP A 153 14.25 -16.23 3.06
CA ASP A 153 13.26 -17.28 2.84
C ASP A 153 11.90 -16.96 3.50
N GLY A 154 10.83 -17.19 2.76
CA GLY A 154 9.47 -16.84 3.16
C GLY A 154 9.02 -15.41 2.78
N TRP A 155 9.93 -14.53 2.33
CA TRP A 155 9.61 -13.18 1.82
C TRP A 155 9.95 -13.01 0.34
N ILE A 156 10.55 -14.03 -0.28
CA ILE A 156 11.04 -14.00 -1.66
C ILE A 156 9.88 -14.23 -2.62
N ALA A 157 9.70 -13.32 -3.58
CA ALA A 157 8.71 -13.46 -4.66
C ALA A 157 8.96 -14.74 -5.49
N PRO A 158 7.91 -15.43 -5.97
CA PRO A 158 8.03 -16.75 -6.60
C PRO A 158 8.94 -16.73 -7.84
N GLU A 159 8.84 -15.68 -8.65
CA GLU A 159 9.66 -15.53 -9.84
C GLU A 159 11.14 -15.35 -9.53
N MET A 160 11.54 -15.02 -8.30
CA MET A 160 12.95 -14.91 -7.92
C MET A 160 13.63 -16.27 -7.78
N LEU A 161 12.89 -17.33 -7.49
CA LEU A 161 13.40 -18.69 -7.37
C LEU A 161 13.48 -19.42 -8.72
N ASP A 162 12.79 -18.92 -9.75
CA ASP A 162 12.85 -19.47 -11.11
C ASP A 162 14.09 -18.93 -11.87
N PRO A 163 15.08 -19.76 -12.25
CA PRO A 163 16.30 -19.29 -12.91
C PRO A 163 16.06 -18.61 -14.27
N ILE A 164 14.91 -18.83 -14.92
CA ILE A 164 14.57 -18.26 -16.24
C ILE A 164 14.11 -16.81 -16.10
N ASN A 165 13.40 -16.49 -15.01
CA ASN A 165 12.78 -15.19 -14.83
C ASN A 165 13.79 -14.10 -14.45
N ARG A 166 13.56 -12.89 -14.95
CA ARG A 166 14.37 -11.71 -14.62
C ARG A 166 13.81 -10.99 -13.41
N THR A 167 14.67 -10.35 -12.64
CA THR A 167 14.26 -9.54 -11.48
C THR A 167 13.81 -8.16 -11.95
N THR A 168 12.60 -7.77 -11.57
CA THR A 168 12.02 -6.44 -11.78
C THR A 168 11.66 -5.81 -10.42
N ARG A 169 11.14 -4.58 -10.43
CA ARG A 169 10.60 -3.89 -9.24
C ARG A 169 9.44 -4.65 -8.56
N ALA A 170 8.73 -5.50 -9.31
CA ALA A 170 7.56 -6.23 -8.83
C ALA A 170 7.88 -7.22 -7.70
N VAL A 171 9.15 -7.62 -7.54
CA VAL A 171 9.59 -8.47 -6.42
C VAL A 171 9.41 -7.76 -5.08
N ASP A 172 9.75 -6.47 -5.02
CA ASP A 172 9.62 -5.66 -3.81
C ASP A 172 8.15 -5.43 -3.47
N ILE A 173 7.29 -5.32 -4.48
CA ILE A 173 5.84 -5.16 -4.29
C ILE A 173 5.23 -6.42 -3.66
N PHE A 174 5.64 -7.61 -4.12
CA PHE A 174 5.21 -8.86 -3.50
C PHE A 174 5.64 -8.93 -2.03
N SER A 175 6.92 -8.70 -1.76
CA SER A 175 7.45 -8.72 -0.41
C SER A 175 6.78 -7.67 0.49
N ALA A 176 6.50 -6.47 -0.03
CA ALA A 176 5.72 -5.45 0.66
C ALA A 176 4.28 -5.92 0.92
N GLY A 177 3.62 -6.62 0.00
CA GLY A 177 2.28 -7.19 0.22
C GLY A 177 2.25 -8.16 1.41
N CYS A 178 3.30 -8.97 1.56
CA CYS A 178 3.48 -9.82 2.75
C CYS A 178 3.67 -8.99 4.04
N VAL A 179 4.47 -7.91 4.00
CA VAL A 179 4.67 -7.00 5.14
C VAL A 179 3.37 -6.29 5.52
N PHE A 180 2.57 -5.86 4.54
CA PHE A 180 1.27 -5.23 4.77
C PHE A 180 0.36 -6.14 5.58
N TYR A 181 0.17 -7.39 5.13
CA TYR A 181 -0.63 -8.35 5.87
C TYR A 181 -0.05 -8.64 7.26
N TYR A 182 1.26 -8.76 7.38
CA TYR A 182 1.94 -9.00 8.65
C TYR A 182 1.66 -7.90 9.69
N VAL A 183 1.78 -6.64 9.28
CA VAL A 183 1.50 -5.49 10.14
C VAL A 183 0.01 -5.40 10.50
N LEU A 184 -0.88 -5.58 9.53
CA LEU A 184 -2.33 -5.44 9.74
C LEU A 184 -2.93 -6.54 10.60
N THR A 185 -2.33 -7.73 10.59
CA THR A 185 -2.84 -8.89 11.33
C THR A 185 -2.13 -9.12 12.67
N GLY A 186 -1.16 -8.28 13.02
CA GLY A 186 -0.39 -8.45 14.26
C GLY A 186 0.55 -9.66 14.22
N GLY A 187 1.11 -9.99 13.06
CA GLY A 187 2.21 -10.95 12.94
C GLY A 187 1.94 -12.19 12.09
N PHE A 188 0.74 -12.36 11.52
CA PHE A 188 0.46 -13.48 10.61
C PHE A 188 1.06 -13.22 9.22
N HIS A 189 1.31 -14.29 8.46
CA HIS A 189 1.83 -14.18 7.10
C HIS A 189 0.81 -14.74 6.10
N PRO A 190 0.61 -14.15 4.90
CA PRO A 190 -0.40 -14.63 3.94
C PRO A 190 -0.21 -16.10 3.55
N PHE A 191 1.06 -16.53 3.51
CA PHE A 191 1.47 -17.88 3.12
C PHE A 191 1.71 -18.81 4.32
N GLY A 192 1.21 -18.47 5.50
CA GLY A 192 1.25 -19.31 6.70
C GLY A 192 2.62 -19.39 7.40
N ASP A 193 2.81 -20.49 8.13
CA ASP A 193 3.95 -20.69 9.04
C ASP A 193 5.30 -20.72 8.31
N SER A 194 6.34 -20.26 9.00
CA SER A 194 7.69 -20.07 8.45
C SER A 194 8.25 -21.29 7.72
N LEU A 195 7.99 -22.51 8.21
CA LEU A 195 8.50 -23.76 7.62
C LEU A 195 7.93 -24.09 6.23
N ARG A 196 6.68 -23.69 5.95
CA ARG A 196 6.00 -23.99 4.66
C ARG A 196 5.81 -22.76 3.79
N ARG A 197 6.10 -21.59 4.34
CA ARG A 197 5.85 -20.28 3.73
C ARG A 197 6.38 -20.18 2.31
N GLN A 198 7.65 -20.49 2.07
CA GLN A 198 8.22 -20.37 0.74
C GLN A 198 7.63 -21.39 -0.26
N ALA A 199 7.30 -22.60 0.20
CA ALA A 199 6.62 -23.59 -0.64
C ALA A 199 5.21 -23.11 -1.05
N ASN A 200 4.46 -22.55 -0.10
CA ASN A 200 3.14 -21.96 -0.35
C ASN A 200 3.23 -20.78 -1.33
N ILE A 201 4.25 -19.93 -1.22
CA ILE A 201 4.53 -18.85 -2.19
C ILE A 201 4.71 -19.41 -3.60
N MET A 202 5.49 -20.48 -3.75
CA MET A 202 5.74 -21.11 -5.04
C MET A 202 4.49 -21.75 -5.65
N SER A 203 3.60 -22.29 -4.81
CA SER A 203 2.31 -22.85 -5.24
C SER A 203 1.21 -21.80 -5.43
N GLY A 204 1.44 -20.54 -5.01
CA GLY A 204 0.42 -19.50 -5.02
C GLY A 204 -0.68 -19.67 -3.97
N GLU A 205 -0.43 -20.46 -2.93
CA GLU A 205 -1.41 -20.79 -1.88
C GLU A 205 -1.30 -19.77 -0.73
N TYR A 206 -2.20 -18.78 -0.72
CA TYR A 206 -2.29 -17.78 0.35
C TYR A 206 -3.67 -17.79 1.02
N ASN A 207 -3.74 -17.26 2.24
CA ASN A 207 -4.96 -17.07 3.02
C ASN A 207 -4.92 -15.71 3.71
N LEU A 208 -5.97 -14.90 3.54
CA LEU A 208 -6.09 -13.56 4.13
C LEU A 208 -7.16 -13.45 5.22
N ASP A 209 -7.67 -14.57 5.74
CA ASP A 209 -8.81 -14.64 6.66
C ASP A 209 -8.53 -14.02 8.04
N LYS A 210 -7.29 -13.59 8.31
CA LYS A 210 -6.95 -12.83 9.53
C LYS A 210 -7.25 -11.35 9.42
N LEU A 211 -7.47 -10.82 8.21
CA LEU A 211 -8.03 -9.48 8.04
C LEU A 211 -9.52 -9.52 8.36
N ARG A 212 -10.05 -8.45 8.95
CA ARG A 212 -11.48 -8.37 9.28
C ARG A 212 -12.29 -8.30 8.00
N GLU A 213 -13.48 -8.88 8.00
CA GLU A 213 -14.38 -8.86 6.83
C GLU A 213 -14.67 -7.42 6.35
N GLU A 214 -14.61 -6.44 7.24
CA GLU A 214 -14.87 -5.03 6.94
C GLU A 214 -13.69 -4.32 6.25
N GLU A 215 -12.50 -4.92 6.25
CA GLU A 215 -11.24 -4.35 5.73
C GLU A 215 -11.04 -4.64 4.24
N PHE A 216 -12.10 -4.58 3.43
CA PHE A 216 -12.07 -4.91 2.00
C PHE A 216 -10.98 -4.15 1.23
N ALA A 217 -10.72 -2.88 1.57
CA ALA A 217 -9.66 -2.10 0.93
C ALA A 217 -8.26 -2.66 1.22
N ALA A 218 -8.03 -3.18 2.43
CA ALA A 218 -6.76 -3.83 2.78
C ALA A 218 -6.62 -5.16 2.04
N CYS A 219 -7.64 -6.01 2.07
CA CYS A 219 -7.65 -7.29 1.35
C CYS A 219 -7.37 -7.08 -0.13
N HIS A 220 -8.10 -6.17 -0.78
CA HIS A 220 -7.94 -5.87 -2.20
C HIS A 220 -6.51 -5.43 -2.55
N LEU A 221 -5.92 -4.52 -1.77
CA LEU A 221 -4.56 -4.06 -2.00
C LEU A 221 -3.54 -5.18 -1.84
N VAL A 222 -3.65 -5.96 -0.75
CA VAL A 222 -2.73 -7.07 -0.47
C VAL A 222 -2.83 -8.12 -1.57
N GLU A 223 -4.03 -8.53 -1.99
CA GLU A 223 -4.21 -9.48 -3.09
C GLU A 223 -3.59 -8.97 -4.39
N TRP A 224 -3.79 -7.70 -4.73
CA TRP A 224 -3.20 -7.11 -5.93
C TRP A 224 -1.66 -7.15 -5.88
N MET A 225 -1.08 -6.82 -4.73
CA MET A 225 0.38 -6.88 -4.49
C MET A 225 0.93 -8.32 -4.52
N LEU A 226 0.14 -9.31 -4.11
CA LEU A 226 0.53 -10.73 -4.05
C LEU A 226 0.29 -11.51 -5.35
N SER A 227 -0.19 -10.85 -6.42
CA SER A 227 -0.43 -11.49 -7.73
C SER A 227 0.73 -12.39 -8.15
N LEU A 228 0.42 -13.65 -8.51
CA LEU A 228 1.45 -14.64 -8.86
C LEU A 228 2.27 -14.19 -10.07
N LYS A 229 1.61 -13.61 -11.08
CA LYS A 229 2.28 -13.02 -12.25
C LYS A 229 2.86 -11.65 -11.88
N PRO A 230 4.17 -11.42 -12.05
CA PRO A 230 4.80 -10.14 -11.68
C PRO A 230 4.23 -8.93 -12.44
N SER A 231 3.80 -9.13 -13.69
CA SER A 231 3.20 -8.07 -14.52
C SER A 231 1.78 -7.68 -14.12
N GLN A 232 1.14 -8.45 -13.24
CA GLN A 232 -0.19 -8.13 -12.70
C GLN A 232 -0.11 -7.35 -11.38
N ARG A 233 1.08 -7.30 -10.75
CA ARG A 233 1.29 -6.54 -9.52
C ARG A 233 1.32 -5.03 -9.82
N PRO A 234 0.78 -4.19 -8.91
CA PRO A 234 0.83 -2.75 -9.05
C PRO A 234 2.26 -2.21 -8.92
N LEU A 235 2.51 -1.03 -9.48
CA LEU A 235 3.66 -0.21 -9.13
C LEU A 235 3.49 0.36 -7.70
N ALA A 236 4.59 0.62 -6.99
CA ALA A 236 4.53 1.23 -5.65
C ALA A 236 3.72 2.55 -5.65
N LYS A 237 3.89 3.38 -6.69
CA LYS A 237 3.12 4.62 -6.88
C LYS A 237 1.63 4.40 -7.16
N GLN A 238 1.24 3.26 -7.74
CA GLN A 238 -0.16 2.87 -7.87
C GLN A 238 -0.72 2.44 -6.52
N CYS A 239 0.03 1.68 -5.73
CA CYS A 239 -0.36 1.32 -4.36
C CYS A 239 -0.60 2.55 -3.49
N LEU A 240 0.28 3.57 -3.55
CA LEU A 240 0.12 4.83 -2.80
C LEU A 240 -1.15 5.61 -3.16
N LYS A 241 -1.75 5.34 -4.33
CA LYS A 241 -3.02 5.94 -4.75
C LYS A 241 -4.25 5.10 -4.37
N HIS A 242 -4.05 3.90 -3.85
CA HIS A 242 -5.12 2.96 -3.52
C HIS A 242 -6.04 3.50 -2.41
N PRO A 243 -7.36 3.22 -2.43
CA PRO A 243 -8.31 3.68 -1.42
C PRO A 243 -8.01 3.28 0.03
N PHE A 244 -7.13 2.30 0.23
CA PHE A 244 -6.63 1.90 1.54
C PHE A 244 -6.01 3.08 2.32
N PHE A 245 -5.36 4.02 1.63
CA PHE A 245 -4.73 5.20 2.24
C PHE A 245 -5.63 6.44 2.27
N TRP A 246 -6.88 6.36 1.78
CA TRP A 246 -7.73 7.55 1.66
C TRP A 246 -8.39 7.91 2.98
N SER A 247 -8.31 9.20 3.33
CA SER A 247 -9.15 9.79 4.38
C SER A 247 -10.63 9.66 4.03
N GLN A 248 -11.49 9.76 5.06
CA GLN A 248 -12.94 9.73 4.87
C GLN A 248 -13.41 10.88 3.95
N GLU A 249 -12.80 12.05 4.07
CA GLU A 249 -13.04 13.17 3.15
C GLU A 249 -12.71 12.80 1.70
N HIS A 250 -11.56 12.20 1.45
CA HIS A 250 -11.14 11.82 0.09
C HIS A 250 -12.07 10.75 -0.52
N GLN A 251 -12.50 9.78 0.30
CA GLN A 251 -13.52 8.78 -0.09
C GLN A 251 -14.86 9.44 -0.44
N LEU A 252 -15.31 10.41 0.37
CA LEU A 252 -16.55 11.13 0.10
C LEU A 252 -16.47 11.90 -1.22
N ILE A 253 -15.41 12.67 -1.44
CA ILE A 253 -15.22 13.43 -2.68
C ILE A 253 -15.21 12.49 -3.88
N PHE A 254 -14.51 11.34 -3.80
CA PHE A 254 -14.52 10.33 -4.84
C PHE A 254 -15.94 9.87 -5.20
N PHE A 255 -16.77 9.52 -4.21
CA PHE A 255 -18.16 9.11 -4.48
C PHE A 255 -19.00 10.22 -5.14
N LEU A 256 -18.77 11.49 -4.77
CA LEU A 256 -19.46 12.62 -5.38
C LEU A 256 -19.05 12.81 -6.84
N ASP A 257 -17.74 12.78 -7.12
CA ASP A 257 -17.19 12.95 -8.47
C ASP A 257 -17.65 11.82 -9.39
N VAL A 258 -17.68 10.57 -8.90
CA VAL A 258 -18.24 9.44 -9.65
C VAL A 258 -19.73 9.64 -9.90
N SER A 259 -20.51 10.02 -8.87
CA SER A 259 -21.94 10.27 -9.03
C SER A 259 -22.22 11.36 -10.07
N ASP A 260 -21.41 12.43 -10.10
CA ASP A 260 -21.50 13.50 -11.08
C ASP A 260 -21.18 13.00 -12.49
N ARG A 261 -20.10 12.24 -12.62
CA ARG A 261 -19.62 11.69 -13.89
C ARG A 261 -20.65 10.81 -14.57
N VAL A 262 -21.42 10.03 -13.81
CA VAL A 262 -22.39 9.08 -14.37
C VAL A 262 -23.84 9.59 -14.39
N GLU A 263 -24.15 10.78 -13.84
CA GLU A 263 -25.54 11.24 -13.66
C GLU A 263 -26.33 11.28 -14.98
N LYS A 264 -25.70 11.73 -16.07
CA LYS A 264 -26.34 11.88 -17.40
C LYS A 264 -26.07 10.72 -18.36
N GLU A 265 -25.31 9.71 -17.94
CA GLU A 265 -24.94 8.60 -18.81
C GLU A 265 -26.12 7.66 -19.06
N ALA A 266 -26.23 7.14 -20.28
CA ALA A 266 -27.24 6.15 -20.62
C ALA A 266 -26.99 4.82 -19.89
N PRO A 267 -28.02 4.00 -19.59
CA PRO A 267 -27.83 2.72 -18.91
C PRO A 267 -26.91 1.72 -19.64
N ASN A 268 -26.77 1.86 -20.96
CA ASN A 268 -25.89 1.05 -21.80
C ASN A 268 -24.50 1.69 -22.04
N ASN A 269 -24.20 2.83 -21.41
CA ASN A 269 -22.86 3.39 -21.43
C ASN A 269 -21.90 2.44 -20.70
N TYR A 270 -20.72 2.20 -21.27
CA TYR A 270 -19.74 1.26 -20.73
C TYR A 270 -19.34 1.56 -19.27
N VAL A 271 -19.23 2.83 -18.87
CA VAL A 271 -18.91 3.23 -17.48
C VAL A 271 -20.02 2.78 -16.53
N VAL A 272 -21.29 2.95 -16.94
CA VAL A 272 -22.45 2.51 -16.15
C VAL A 272 -22.52 0.99 -16.12
N CYS A 273 -22.22 0.31 -17.22
CA CYS A 273 -22.17 -1.16 -17.26
C CYS A 273 -21.10 -1.70 -16.29
N TYR A 274 -19.89 -1.14 -16.27
CA TYR A 274 -18.87 -1.50 -15.28
C TYR A 274 -19.30 -1.20 -13.86
N LEU A 275 -19.95 -0.07 -13.61
CA LEU A 275 -20.42 0.32 -12.28
C LEU A 275 -21.52 -0.60 -11.74
N GLU A 276 -22.36 -1.16 -12.61
CA GLU A 276 -23.47 -2.04 -12.23
C GLU A 276 -23.13 -3.54 -12.32
N GLN A 277 -22.00 -3.91 -12.94
CA GLN A 277 -21.49 -5.28 -12.96
C GLN A 277 -21.31 -5.78 -11.52
N ASP A 278 -21.89 -6.92 -11.15
CA ASP A 278 -21.88 -7.47 -9.78
C ASP A 278 -22.41 -6.52 -8.68
N GLY A 279 -22.99 -5.38 -9.07
CA GLY A 279 -23.42 -4.31 -8.17
C GLY A 279 -24.58 -4.71 -7.26
N VAL A 280 -25.35 -5.73 -7.63
CA VAL A 280 -26.46 -6.27 -6.81
C VAL A 280 -25.97 -6.80 -5.47
N GLU A 281 -24.82 -7.48 -5.43
CA GLU A 281 -24.24 -7.97 -4.18
C GLU A 281 -23.68 -6.82 -3.34
N VAL A 282 -23.05 -5.85 -4.00
CA VAL A 282 -22.45 -4.66 -3.37
C VAL A 282 -23.51 -3.85 -2.62
N VAL A 283 -24.71 -3.70 -3.20
CA VAL A 283 -25.85 -3.01 -2.59
C VAL A 283 -26.72 -3.92 -1.72
N LYS A 284 -26.28 -5.16 -1.47
CA LYS A 284 -27.00 -6.17 -0.66
C LYS A 284 -28.44 -6.41 -1.14
N TYR A 285 -28.59 -6.59 -2.46
CA TYR A 285 -29.83 -6.81 -3.22
C TYR A 285 -30.83 -5.63 -3.21
N ASP A 286 -30.96 -4.89 -2.12
CA ASP A 286 -31.75 -3.66 -2.06
C ASP A 286 -31.19 -2.73 -0.98
N TRP A 287 -30.34 -1.77 -1.35
CA TRP A 287 -29.67 -0.88 -0.39
C TRP A 287 -30.66 -0.08 0.47
N ARG A 288 -31.89 0.14 -0.02
CA ARG A 288 -32.92 0.90 0.70
C ARG A 288 -33.43 0.15 1.94
N LYS A 289 -33.17 -1.16 2.05
CA LYS A 289 -33.48 -1.98 3.23
C LYS A 289 -32.38 -1.96 4.29
N HIS A 290 -31.19 -1.46 3.92
CA HIS A 290 -30.01 -1.45 4.79
C HIS A 290 -29.65 -0.06 5.33
N ILE A 291 -30.49 0.94 5.06
CA ILE A 291 -30.39 2.30 5.62
C ILE A 291 -31.43 2.53 6.71
N CYS A 292 -31.20 3.53 7.57
CA CYS A 292 -32.13 3.87 8.65
C CYS A 292 -33.50 4.33 8.12
N THR A 293 -34.53 4.15 8.94
CA THR A 293 -35.92 4.44 8.56
C THR A 293 -36.15 5.92 8.25
N GLN A 294 -35.44 6.82 8.95
CA GLN A 294 -35.50 8.27 8.78
C GLN A 294 -35.01 8.65 7.37
N LEU A 295 -33.84 8.16 6.97
CA LEU A 295 -33.29 8.39 5.64
C LEU A 295 -34.16 7.77 4.55
N GLN A 296 -34.69 6.57 4.79
CA GLN A 296 -35.57 5.89 3.84
C GLN A 296 -36.85 6.69 3.57
N LYS A 297 -37.50 7.21 4.61
CA LYS A 297 -38.69 8.07 4.49
C LYS A 297 -38.37 9.35 3.73
N ASP A 298 -37.23 9.97 4.02
CA ASP A 298 -36.84 11.22 3.38
C ASP A 298 -36.50 11.07 1.90
N LEU A 299 -35.81 9.99 1.51
CA LEU A 299 -35.50 9.69 0.10
C LEU A 299 -36.77 9.52 -0.76
N ARG A 300 -37.84 8.92 -0.20
CA ARG A 300 -39.10 8.67 -0.93
C ARG A 300 -39.89 9.94 -1.27
N LYS A 301 -39.61 11.08 -0.63
CA LYS A 301 -40.37 12.32 -0.84
C LYS A 301 -40.09 12.98 -2.19
N PHE A 302 -38.85 12.90 -2.66
CA PHE A 302 -38.39 13.75 -3.76
C PHE A 302 -38.06 12.99 -5.04
N ARG A 303 -37.64 11.72 -4.94
CA ARG A 303 -37.20 10.94 -6.11
C ARG A 303 -37.37 9.44 -5.86
N THR A 304 -37.68 8.71 -6.93
CA THR A 304 -37.64 7.25 -6.92
C THR A 304 -36.21 6.79 -7.17
N TYR A 305 -35.73 5.88 -6.33
CA TYR A 305 -34.41 5.25 -6.47
C TYR A 305 -34.57 3.73 -6.65
N LYS A 306 -33.77 3.16 -7.56
CA LYS A 306 -33.63 1.72 -7.79
C LYS A 306 -32.69 1.13 -6.72
N GLY A 307 -33.25 0.34 -5.83
CA GLY A 307 -32.52 -0.29 -4.72
C GLY A 307 -31.45 -1.30 -5.13
N THR A 308 -31.52 -1.82 -6.35
CA THR A 308 -30.54 -2.76 -6.92
C THR A 308 -29.40 -2.08 -7.68
N SER A 309 -29.38 -0.73 -7.75
CA SER A 309 -28.40 0.01 -8.55
C SER A 309 -27.38 0.72 -7.67
N VAL A 310 -26.10 0.51 -7.99
CA VAL A 310 -24.97 1.21 -7.37
C VAL A 310 -25.00 2.70 -7.73
N ARG A 311 -25.29 3.02 -9.00
CA ARG A 311 -25.43 4.41 -9.46
C ARG A 311 -26.49 5.17 -8.66
N ASP A 312 -27.63 4.54 -8.37
CA ASP A 312 -28.69 5.17 -7.60
C ASP A 312 -28.35 5.34 -6.12
N LEU A 313 -27.55 4.45 -5.54
CA LEU A 313 -26.99 4.63 -4.20
C LEU A 313 -26.04 5.82 -4.15
N LEU A 314 -25.09 5.92 -5.08
CA LEU A 314 -24.16 7.06 -5.17
C LEU A 314 -24.90 8.38 -5.36
N ARG A 315 -25.94 8.38 -6.21
CA ARG A 315 -26.80 9.53 -6.44
C ARG A 315 -27.57 9.95 -5.19
N ALA A 316 -28.04 8.99 -4.39
CA ALA A 316 -28.68 9.27 -3.11
C ALA A 316 -27.68 9.90 -2.12
N MET A 317 -26.46 9.36 -2.03
CA MET A 317 -25.37 9.93 -1.21
C MET A 317 -25.06 11.37 -1.62
N ARG A 318 -24.87 11.60 -2.92
CA ARG A 318 -24.59 12.92 -3.49
C ARG A 318 -25.68 13.94 -3.19
N ASN A 319 -26.95 13.57 -3.41
CA ASN A 319 -28.09 14.43 -3.12
C ASN A 319 -28.19 14.77 -1.61
N LYS A 320 -27.95 13.79 -0.74
CA LYS A 320 -28.00 13.99 0.72
C LYS A 320 -26.85 14.84 1.23
N LYS A 321 -25.66 14.71 0.66
CA LYS A 321 -24.55 15.64 0.93
C LYS A 321 -24.96 17.05 0.50
N HIS A 322 -25.36 17.23 -0.77
CA HIS A 322 -25.61 18.56 -1.33
C HIS A 322 -26.65 19.36 -0.54
N HIS A 323 -27.71 18.69 -0.08
CA HIS A 323 -28.79 19.28 0.71
C HIS A 323 -28.66 19.03 2.21
N TYR A 324 -27.48 18.68 2.73
CA TYR A 324 -27.31 18.22 4.11
C TYR A 324 -27.90 19.18 5.15
N ARG A 325 -27.67 20.50 4.99
CA ARG A 325 -28.17 21.55 5.89
C ARG A 325 -29.70 21.74 5.85
N GLU A 326 -30.35 21.26 4.79
CA GLU A 326 -31.80 21.35 4.60
C GLU A 326 -32.52 20.09 5.08
N LEU A 327 -31.78 19.05 5.49
CA LEU A 327 -32.36 17.79 5.97
C LEU A 327 -33.00 17.98 7.35
N PRO A 328 -34.08 17.23 7.67
CA PRO A 328 -34.61 17.16 9.02
C PRO A 328 -33.53 16.74 10.03
N THR A 329 -33.58 17.28 11.25
CA THR A 329 -32.58 17.01 12.31
C THR A 329 -32.37 15.51 12.54
N GLU A 330 -33.45 14.72 12.60
CA GLU A 330 -33.38 13.26 12.79
C GLU A 330 -32.56 12.55 11.69
N VAL A 331 -32.57 13.07 10.46
CA VAL A 331 -31.80 12.52 9.33
C VAL A 331 -30.34 12.96 9.43
N GLN A 332 -30.08 14.21 9.83
CA GLN A 332 -28.71 14.69 10.06
C GLN A 332 -28.04 13.92 11.20
N GLU A 333 -28.74 13.68 12.31
CA GLU A 333 -28.27 12.86 13.44
C GLU A 333 -27.99 11.42 13.01
N SER A 334 -28.84 10.85 12.15
CA SER A 334 -28.64 9.48 11.64
C SER A 334 -27.41 9.37 10.73
N LEU A 335 -27.18 10.36 9.87
CA LEU A 335 -26.05 10.40 8.93
C LEU A 335 -24.75 10.81 9.62
N GLY A 336 -24.84 11.60 10.68
CA GLY A 336 -23.69 12.17 11.37
C GLY A 336 -23.05 13.34 10.62
N GLN A 337 -22.00 13.89 11.22
CA GLN A 337 -21.25 15.04 10.72
C GLN A 337 -20.53 14.74 9.39
N VAL A 338 -20.52 15.73 8.49
CA VAL A 338 -19.80 15.69 7.22
C VAL A 338 -18.36 16.19 7.43
N PRO A 339 -17.33 15.55 6.85
CA PRO A 339 -17.41 14.41 5.95
C PRO A 339 -17.40 13.03 6.62
N ASP A 340 -16.76 12.90 7.78
CA ASP A 340 -16.31 11.61 8.31
C ASP A 340 -17.44 10.64 8.68
N GLN A 341 -18.38 11.09 9.52
CA GLN A 341 -19.48 10.23 9.97
C GLN A 341 -20.46 9.96 8.82
N PHE A 342 -20.68 10.96 7.95
CA PHE A 342 -21.54 10.84 6.77
C PHE A 342 -21.07 9.73 5.83
N VAL A 343 -19.79 9.70 5.45
CA VAL A 343 -19.29 8.65 4.55
C VAL A 343 -19.24 7.30 5.27
N ASN A 344 -18.84 7.29 6.55
CA ASN A 344 -18.80 6.08 7.37
C ASN A 344 -20.19 5.44 7.53
N TYR A 345 -21.25 6.24 7.57
CA TYR A 345 -22.62 5.74 7.60
C TYR A 345 -22.89 4.79 6.41
N PHE A 346 -22.43 5.14 5.20
CA PHE A 346 -22.61 4.31 4.01
C PHE A 346 -21.60 3.17 3.92
N THR A 347 -20.31 3.44 4.15
CA THR A 347 -19.25 2.40 4.01
C THR A 347 -19.36 1.30 5.06
N SER A 348 -19.78 1.60 6.30
CA SER A 348 -20.09 0.56 7.30
C SER A 348 -21.26 -0.34 6.91
N ARG A 349 -22.21 0.17 6.11
CA ARG A 349 -23.38 -0.60 5.64
C ARG A 349 -23.11 -1.35 4.34
N PHE A 350 -22.28 -0.78 3.48
CA PHE A 350 -21.89 -1.32 2.17
C PHE A 350 -20.37 -1.38 2.06
N PRO A 351 -19.72 -2.32 2.78
CA PRO A 351 -18.27 -2.33 2.93
C PRO A 351 -17.52 -2.61 1.62
N ARG A 352 -18.18 -3.23 0.63
CA ARG A 352 -17.65 -3.45 -0.73
C ARG A 352 -17.76 -2.23 -1.65
N LEU A 353 -18.53 -1.21 -1.28
CA LEU A 353 -18.90 -0.11 -2.18
C LEU A 353 -17.69 0.66 -2.69
N LEU A 354 -16.75 1.03 -1.81
CA LEU A 354 -15.62 1.87 -2.18
C LEU A 354 -14.73 1.20 -3.23
N ILE A 355 -14.31 -0.05 -2.98
CA ILE A 355 -13.44 -0.79 -3.89
C ILE A 355 -14.16 -1.15 -5.18
N HIS A 356 -15.44 -1.54 -5.10
CA HIS A 356 -16.26 -1.78 -6.29
C HIS A 356 -16.29 -0.57 -7.23
N VAL A 357 -16.59 0.61 -6.67
CA VAL A 357 -16.65 1.85 -7.44
C VAL A 357 -15.26 2.26 -7.93
N TYR A 358 -14.21 2.08 -7.12
CA TYR A 358 -12.83 2.35 -7.51
C TYR A 358 -12.39 1.51 -8.72
N GLU A 359 -12.66 0.20 -8.74
CA GLU A 359 -12.31 -0.65 -9.89
C GLU A 359 -13.16 -0.32 -11.12
N ALA A 360 -14.47 -0.15 -10.97
CA ALA A 360 -15.36 0.20 -12.07
C ALA A 360 -14.94 1.51 -12.77
N MET A 361 -14.44 2.47 -11.99
CA MET A 361 -14.05 3.80 -12.49
C MET A 361 -12.62 3.88 -13.01
N ARG A 362 -11.85 2.79 -13.00
CA ARG A 362 -10.53 2.73 -13.66
C ARG A 362 -10.59 3.03 -15.15
N CYS A 363 -11.71 2.73 -15.80
CA CYS A 363 -11.94 3.08 -17.20
C CYS A 363 -11.94 4.60 -17.46
N CYS A 364 -12.10 5.42 -16.41
CA CYS A 364 -12.10 6.88 -16.45
C CYS A 364 -10.81 7.50 -15.88
N GLN A 365 -9.79 6.70 -15.54
CA GLN A 365 -8.60 7.16 -14.81
C GLN A 365 -7.80 8.28 -15.49
N SER A 366 -7.89 8.40 -16.81
CA SER A 366 -7.20 9.44 -17.59
C SER A 366 -7.95 10.78 -17.60
N GLU A 367 -9.22 10.79 -17.20
CA GLU A 367 -10.02 12.01 -17.12
C GLU A 367 -9.49 12.90 -15.99
N ARG A 368 -9.47 14.22 -16.23
CA ARG A 368 -8.89 15.21 -15.30
C ARG A 368 -9.44 15.11 -13.88
N VAL A 369 -10.74 14.87 -13.73
CA VAL A 369 -11.39 14.75 -12.42
C VAL A 369 -10.87 13.56 -11.62
N PHE A 370 -10.40 12.49 -12.28
CA PHE A 370 -9.96 11.27 -11.62
C PHE A 370 -8.44 11.15 -11.41
N GLN A 371 -7.65 12.13 -11.85
CA GLN A 371 -6.18 12.10 -11.76
C GLN A 371 -5.65 12.10 -10.31
N SER A 372 -6.44 12.60 -9.35
CA SER A 372 -6.09 12.55 -7.92
C SER A 372 -6.18 11.12 -7.35
N TYR A 373 -7.08 10.29 -7.88
CA TYR A 373 -7.39 8.95 -7.37
C TYR A 373 -6.57 7.83 -8.02
N TYR A 374 -6.09 8.03 -9.25
CA TYR A 374 -5.33 7.01 -9.99
C TYR A 374 -3.97 7.55 -10.42
N TYR A 375 -2.95 6.68 -10.38
CA TYR A 375 -1.61 7.04 -10.86
C TYR A 375 -1.56 7.08 -12.39
N GLN A 376 -1.07 8.20 -12.95
CA GLN A 376 -0.98 8.47 -14.41
C GLN A 376 0.48 8.65 -14.91
N GLY A 377 1.48 8.15 -14.18
CA GLY A 377 2.87 8.40 -14.54
C GLY A 377 3.33 7.67 -15.82
N PRO A 378 4.47 8.08 -16.40
CA PRO A 378 5.00 7.52 -17.66
C PRO A 378 5.25 6.01 -17.59
N ASP A 379 5.56 5.48 -16.41
CA ASP A 379 5.72 4.05 -16.17
C ASP A 379 4.40 3.26 -16.32
N ALA A 380 3.24 3.90 -16.13
CA ALA A 380 1.93 3.25 -16.25
C ALA A 380 1.56 2.94 -17.71
N LEU A 381 2.16 3.64 -18.68
CA LEU A 381 1.92 3.46 -20.12
C LEU A 381 2.78 2.34 -20.73
N GLN A 382 3.88 1.93 -20.08
CA GLN A 382 4.77 0.90 -20.60
C GLN A 382 4.23 -0.53 -20.40
N ASP A 383 3.35 -0.75 -19.42
CA ASP A 383 2.71 -2.05 -19.21
C ASP A 383 1.54 -2.33 -20.16
N ILE A 384 0.92 -1.28 -20.75
CA ILE A 384 -0.13 -1.45 -21.76
C ILE A 384 0.44 -1.96 -23.10
N VAL A 385 1.68 -1.59 -23.42
CA VAL A 385 2.35 -1.99 -24.68
C VAL A 385 2.90 -3.42 -24.61
N SER A 386 2.93 -4.05 -23.43
CA SER A 386 3.38 -5.44 -23.24
C SER A 386 2.24 -6.47 -23.36
N LEU A 387 1.02 -6.02 -23.70
CA LEU A 387 -0.18 -6.83 -23.90
C LEU A 387 -0.61 -6.96 -25.38
N THR A 388 0.24 -6.53 -26.31
CA THR A 388 0.19 -6.82 -27.75
C THR A 388 1.49 -7.47 -28.16
#